data_AF-A0AAD8HRV3-F1
#
_entry.id   AF-A0AAD8HRV3-F1
#
_cell.length_a   1.000
_cell.length_b   1.000
_cell.length_c   1.000
_cell.angle_alpha   90.00
_cell.angle_beta   90.00
_cell.angle_gamma   90.00
#
_symmetry.space_group_name_H-M   'P 1'
#
loop_
_entity.id
_entity.type
_entity.pdbx_description
1 polymer ?
#
loop_
_entity_poly.entity_id
_entity_poly.type
_entity_poly.pdbx_seq_one_letter_code
_entity_poly.pdbx_strand_id
1 'polypeptide(L)'
;MFDYQLDYKPNTLWNPLIQKFKALPHSPLSSFTNTRWTALSFGFVPQVDDYVVVHIVKPPLLWAPHPHSVMVGVYSLNSNSWRITSQDNVFVTGVGKHHHIFVDGVAYWLGTVIS
;
A
#
# COMPACT_ATOMS: atom_id res chain seq x y z
N MET A 1 20.08 23.15 -15.06
CA MET A 1 19.01 23.17 -14.05
C MET A 1 18.89 21.73 -13.56
N PHE A 2 19.37 21.45 -12.34
CA PHE A 2 19.48 20.08 -11.86
C PHE A 2 18.09 19.57 -11.49
N ASP A 3 17.70 18.46 -12.11
CA ASP A 3 16.45 17.76 -11.85
C ASP A 3 16.57 17.11 -10.46
N TYR A 4 15.87 17.66 -9.47
CA TYR A 4 15.70 17.01 -8.17
C TYR A 4 14.66 15.90 -8.32
N GLN A 5 15.02 14.84 -9.03
CA GLN A 5 14.39 13.54 -8.81
C GLN A 5 14.75 13.16 -7.38
N LEU A 6 13.81 13.31 -6.45
CA LEU A 6 13.90 12.69 -5.13
C LEU A 6 14.24 11.22 -5.39
N ASP A 7 15.45 10.81 -4.99
CA ASP A 7 15.99 9.45 -5.09
C ASP A 7 15.19 8.52 -4.16
N TYR A 8 13.92 8.28 -4.54
CA TYR A 8 12.97 7.54 -3.75
C TYR A 8 13.22 6.07 -4.01
N LYS A 9 13.96 5.44 -3.08
CA LYS A 9 14.33 4.02 -3.19
C LYS A 9 13.08 3.16 -3.43
N PRO A 10 13.11 2.24 -4.41
CA PRO A 10 11.99 1.36 -4.66
C PRO A 10 11.71 0.49 -3.43
N ASN A 11 10.42 0.26 -3.14
CA ASN A 11 10.02 -0.69 -2.10
C ASN A 11 10.67 -2.03 -2.43
N THR A 12 11.38 -2.61 -1.46
CA THR A 12 12.14 -3.84 -1.67
C THR A 12 11.62 -4.91 -0.73
N LEU A 13 11.28 -6.08 -1.29
CA LEU A 13 11.02 -7.28 -0.49
C LEU A 13 12.34 -7.95 -0.15
N TRP A 14 12.51 -8.35 1.10
CA TRP A 14 13.67 -9.09 1.56
C TRP A 14 13.22 -10.43 2.14
N ASN A 15 13.77 -11.52 1.60
CA ASN A 15 13.66 -12.84 2.20
C ASN A 15 14.99 -13.16 2.91
N PRO A 16 15.04 -13.09 4.26
CA PRO A 16 16.27 -13.34 5.00
C PRO A 16 16.73 -14.80 4.94
N LEU A 17 15.79 -15.75 4.79
CA LEU A 17 16.10 -17.18 4.78
C LEU A 17 16.95 -17.57 3.56
N ILE A 18 16.67 -16.97 2.40
CA ILE A 18 17.40 -17.22 1.15
C ILE A 18 18.30 -16.05 0.74
N GLN A 19 18.40 -15.01 1.58
CA GLN A 19 19.20 -13.81 1.36
C GLN A 19 18.93 -13.10 0.02
N LYS A 20 17.68 -13.12 -0.45
CA LYS A 20 17.29 -12.47 -1.71
C LYS A 20 16.50 -11.20 -1.48
N PHE A 21 16.76 -10.23 -2.34
CA PHE A 21 15.98 -9.00 -2.44
C PHE A 21 15.24 -8.96 -3.76
N LYS A 22 14.00 -8.45 -3.76
CA LYS A 22 13.25 -8.14 -4.97
C LYS A 22 12.80 -6.70 -4.91
N ALA A 23 13.32 -5.89 -5.83
CA ALA A 23 12.82 -4.55 -6.06
C ALA A 23 11.41 -4.64 -6.66
N LEU A 24 10.50 -3.84 -6.14
CA LEU A 24 9.13 -3.74 -6.64
C LEU A 24 9.02 -2.54 -7.58
N PRO A 25 8.19 -2.62 -8.64
CA PRO A 25 7.81 -1.43 -9.37
C PRO A 25 7.11 -0.45 -8.45
N HIS A 26 7.29 0.85 -8.69
CA HIS A 26 6.63 1.88 -7.90
C HIS A 26 5.12 1.69 -7.92
N SER A 27 4.50 1.83 -6.75
CA SER A 27 3.05 1.80 -6.67
C SER A 27 2.49 3.02 -7.40
N PRO A 28 1.47 2.85 -8.26
CA PRO A 28 0.80 3.98 -8.88
C PRO A 28 0.22 4.97 -7.85
N LEU A 29 -0.10 4.49 -6.65
CA LEU A 29 -0.61 5.31 -5.54
C LEU A 29 0.47 6.17 -4.86
N SER A 30 1.75 5.92 -5.13
CA SER A 30 2.85 6.79 -4.64
C SER A 30 2.85 8.17 -5.30
N SER A 31 2.09 8.36 -6.38
CA SER A 31 1.88 9.66 -7.03
C SER A 31 1.06 10.63 -6.19
N PHE A 32 0.27 10.15 -5.22
CA PHE A 32 -0.46 11.00 -4.29
C PHE A 32 0.52 11.68 -3.33
N THR A 33 0.70 12.98 -3.50
CA THR A 33 1.40 13.83 -2.53
C THR A 33 0.42 14.29 -1.43
N ASN A 34 0.93 14.59 -0.23
CA ASN A 34 0.14 15.10 0.90
C ASN A 34 -1.05 14.19 1.29
N THR A 35 -0.85 12.88 1.28
CA THR A 35 -1.86 11.92 1.73
C THR A 35 -2.16 12.10 3.21
N ARG A 36 -3.43 11.90 3.59
CA ARG A 36 -3.82 11.91 5.01
C ARG A 36 -3.13 10.78 5.77
N TRP A 37 -3.08 9.61 5.12
CA TRP A 37 -2.26 8.50 5.55
C TRP A 37 -2.00 7.56 4.37
N THR A 38 -0.93 6.79 4.51
CA THR A 38 -0.52 5.73 3.59
C THR A 38 0.06 4.60 4.44
N ALA A 39 -0.21 3.36 4.05
CA ALA A 39 0.37 2.19 4.70
C ALA A 39 0.56 1.05 3.70
N LEU A 40 1.54 0.20 3.98
CA LEU A 40 1.82 -1.02 3.23
C LEU A 40 1.49 -2.24 4.10
N SER A 41 1.20 -3.36 3.46
CA SER A 41 1.21 -4.70 4.05
C SER A 41 1.71 -5.70 3.02
N PHE A 42 2.30 -6.81 3.47
CA PHE A 42 2.83 -7.87 2.63
C PHE A 42 2.48 -9.22 3.22
N GLY A 43 2.09 -10.17 2.38
CA GLY A 43 1.92 -11.55 2.82
C GLY A 43 1.54 -12.49 1.70
N PHE A 44 1.36 -13.75 2.09
CA PHE A 44 1.05 -14.85 1.20
C PHE A 44 -0.46 -15.10 1.16
N VAL A 45 -0.99 -15.35 -0.04
CA VAL A 45 -2.40 -15.66 -0.31
C VAL A 45 -2.49 -17.13 -0.76
N PRO A 46 -2.83 -18.06 0.14
CA PRO A 46 -2.78 -19.49 -0.16
C PRO A 46 -3.70 -19.93 -1.31
N GLN A 47 -4.84 -19.26 -1.49
CA GLN A 47 -5.86 -19.63 -2.47
C GLN A 47 -5.37 -19.49 -3.92
N VAL A 48 -4.41 -18.61 -4.16
CA VAL A 48 -3.85 -18.31 -5.49
C VAL A 48 -2.33 -18.52 -5.55
N ASP A 49 -1.75 -19.10 -4.49
CA ASP A 49 -0.32 -19.36 -4.35
C ASP A 49 0.54 -18.15 -4.76
N ASP A 50 0.24 -16.99 -4.18
CA ASP A 50 0.89 -15.73 -4.54
C ASP A 50 1.27 -14.92 -3.31
N TYR A 51 2.37 -14.19 -3.44
CA TYR A 51 2.73 -13.15 -2.50
C TYR A 51 2.21 -11.82 -3.01
N VAL A 52 1.58 -11.05 -2.12
CA VAL A 52 1.00 -9.76 -2.50
C VAL A 52 1.52 -8.65 -1.61
N VAL A 53 1.64 -7.47 -2.19
CA VAL A 53 1.87 -6.21 -1.46
C VAL A 53 0.63 -5.35 -1.61
N VAL A 54 0.05 -4.97 -0.48
CA VAL A 54 -1.10 -4.07 -0.44
C VAL A 54 -0.61 -2.69 -0.03
N HIS A 55 -0.94 -1.68 -0.84
CA HIS A 55 -0.68 -0.27 -0.57
C HIS A 55 -2.01 0.46 -0.45
N ILE A 56 -2.31 0.97 0.74
CA ILE A 56 -3.51 1.77 0.98
C ILE A 56 -3.14 3.23 1.13
N VAL A 57 -3.95 4.11 0.54
CA VAL A 57 -3.77 5.55 0.58
C VAL A 57 -5.10 6.25 0.81
N LYS A 58 -5.17 7.10 1.83
CA LYS A 58 -6.25 8.09 1.95
C LYS A 58 -5.80 9.41 1.32
N PRO A 59 -6.37 9.80 0.17
CA PRO A 59 -5.99 11.04 -0.49
C PRO A 59 -6.36 12.27 0.36
N PRO A 60 -5.75 13.44 0.09
CA PRO A 60 -6.17 14.70 0.71
C PRO A 60 -7.64 15.02 0.36
N LEU A 61 -8.33 15.76 1.25
CA LEU A 61 -9.74 16.13 1.06
C LEU A 61 -10.02 16.78 -0.29
N LEU A 62 -9.10 17.64 -0.75
CA LEU A 62 -9.25 18.41 -1.97
C LEU A 62 -9.25 17.55 -3.24
N TRP A 63 -8.76 16.32 -3.16
CA TRP A 63 -8.63 15.40 -4.31
C TRP A 63 -9.50 14.15 -4.16
N ALA A 64 -10.29 14.06 -3.09
CA ALA A 64 -11.14 12.92 -2.84
C ALA A 64 -12.54 13.17 -3.42
N PRO A 65 -13.00 12.43 -4.45
CA PRO A 65 -14.36 12.59 -4.97
C PRO A 65 -15.42 12.32 -3.88
N HIS A 66 -15.09 11.43 -2.91
CA HIS A 66 -15.75 11.38 -1.62
C HIS A 66 -14.69 11.55 -0.51
N PRO A 67 -14.93 12.41 0.51
CA PRO A 67 -13.95 12.69 1.57
C PRO A 67 -13.56 11.45 2.42
N HIS A 68 -14.31 10.35 2.26
CA HIS A 68 -14.13 9.08 2.95
C HIS A 68 -13.64 7.94 2.04
N SER A 69 -13.28 8.21 0.78
CA SER A 69 -12.67 7.20 -0.09
C SER A 69 -11.24 6.85 0.35
N VAL A 70 -10.84 5.61 0.11
CA VAL A 70 -9.48 5.09 0.24
C VAL A 70 -9.11 4.38 -1.06
N MET A 71 -7.93 4.68 -1.59
CA MET A 71 -7.37 3.98 -2.73
C MET A 71 -6.60 2.75 -2.24
N VAL A 72 -6.79 1.63 -2.92
CA VAL A 72 -6.16 0.35 -2.59
C VAL A 72 -5.42 -0.17 -3.82
N GLY A 73 -4.11 -0.31 -3.69
CA GLY A 73 -3.24 -0.92 -4.68
C GLY A 73 -2.82 -2.30 -4.22
N VAL A 74 -2.97 -3.31 -5.07
CA VAL A 74 -2.49 -4.67 -4.80
C VAL A 74 -1.49 -5.04 -5.88
N TYR A 75 -0.25 -5.28 -5.49
CA TYR A 75 0.78 -5.83 -6.34
C TYR A 75 0.84 -7.33 -6.16
N SER A 76 0.76 -8.07 -7.27
CA SER A 76 0.96 -9.51 -7.31
C SER A 76 2.39 -9.83 -7.72
N LEU A 77 3.05 -10.71 -6.97
CA LEU A 77 4.40 -11.14 -7.28
C LEU A 77 4.42 -12.05 -8.52
N ASN A 78 3.37 -12.88 -8.68
CA ASN A 78 3.18 -13.77 -9.82
C ASN A 78 2.93 -13.01 -11.12
N SER A 79 2.04 -12.01 -11.16
CA SER A 79 1.77 -11.23 -12.37
C SER A 79 2.73 -10.06 -12.57
N ASN A 80 3.57 -9.77 -11.57
CA ASN A 80 4.51 -8.65 -11.54
C ASN A 80 3.84 -7.30 -11.88
N SER A 81 2.62 -7.09 -11.40
CA SER A 81 1.83 -5.91 -11.75
C SER A 81 0.95 -5.41 -10.61
N TRP A 82 0.69 -4.11 -10.63
CA TRP A 82 -0.24 -3.44 -9.71
C TRP A 82 -1.66 -3.48 -10.27
N ARG A 83 -2.63 -3.74 -9.40
CA ARG A 83 -4.05 -3.50 -9.62
C ARG A 83 -4.53 -2.44 -8.64
N ILE A 84 -5.40 -1.54 -9.08
CA ILE A 84 -5.89 -0.43 -8.26
C ILE A 84 -7.40 -0.54 -8.16
N THR A 85 -7.92 -0.28 -6.97
CA THR A 85 -9.34 -0.10 -6.71
C THR A 85 -9.53 0.99 -5.65
N SER A 86 -10.77 1.36 -5.38
CA SER A 86 -11.15 2.34 -4.37
C SER A 86 -12.29 1.80 -3.51
N GLN A 87 -12.27 2.16 -2.23
CA GLN A 87 -13.35 1.85 -1.30
C GLN A 87 -13.89 3.15 -0.69
N ASP A 88 -15.20 3.34 -0.80
CA ASP A 88 -15.91 4.46 -0.20
C ASP A 88 -16.33 4.16 1.24
N ASN A 89 -16.78 5.20 1.96
CA ASN A 89 -17.30 5.09 3.34
C ASN A 89 -16.27 4.54 4.36
N VAL A 90 -14.98 4.85 4.18
CA VAL A 90 -13.93 4.51 5.15
C VAL A 90 -13.68 5.68 6.10
N PHE A 91 -14.12 5.53 7.35
CA PHE A 91 -14.07 6.55 8.42
C PHE A 91 -12.81 6.50 9.30
N VAL A 92 -11.74 5.87 8.80
CA VAL A 92 -10.45 5.79 9.47
C VAL A 92 -9.69 7.11 9.31
N THR A 93 -9.34 7.76 10.42
CA THR A 93 -8.63 9.05 10.45
C THR A 93 -7.11 8.91 10.37
N GLY A 94 -6.59 7.77 10.81
CA GLY A 94 -5.17 7.44 10.77
C GLY A 94 -4.95 5.94 10.78
N VAL A 95 -3.84 5.50 10.19
CA VAL A 95 -3.42 4.09 10.14
C VAL A 95 -1.97 3.98 10.55
N GLY A 96 -1.62 3.01 11.39
CA GLY A 96 -0.25 2.72 11.78
C GLY A 96 0.57 2.18 10.60
N LYS A 97 1.61 2.92 10.19
CA LYS A 97 2.45 2.56 9.03
C LYS A 97 3.22 1.24 9.21
N HIS A 98 3.62 0.95 10.45
CA HIS A 98 4.45 -0.20 10.79
C HIS A 98 3.69 -1.30 11.54
N HIS A 99 2.41 -1.06 11.86
CA HIS A 99 1.58 -1.96 12.65
C HIS A 99 0.54 -2.63 11.76
N HIS A 100 1.02 -3.54 10.93
CA HIS A 100 0.19 -4.35 10.05
C HIS A 100 0.45 -5.84 10.27
N ILE A 101 -0.56 -6.65 10.03
CA ILE A 101 -0.46 -8.10 9.98
C ILE A 101 -1.14 -8.60 8.71
N PHE A 102 -0.59 -9.65 8.12
CA PHE A 102 -1.17 -10.33 6.98
C PHE A 102 -1.36 -11.80 7.34
N VAL A 103 -2.61 -12.28 7.30
CA VAL A 103 -2.95 -13.65 7.67
C VAL A 103 -4.10 -14.15 6.79
N ASP A 104 -3.98 -15.37 6.28
CA ASP A 104 -4.97 -16.06 5.44
C ASP A 104 -5.53 -15.23 4.28
N GLY A 105 -4.65 -14.50 3.58
CA GLY A 105 -5.05 -13.68 2.44
C GLY A 105 -5.61 -12.31 2.81
N VAL A 106 -5.62 -11.93 4.09
CA VAL A 106 -6.19 -10.67 4.58
C VAL A 106 -5.13 -9.81 5.26
N ALA A 107 -5.08 -8.55 4.84
CA ALA A 107 -4.24 -7.52 5.45
C ALA A 107 -5.04 -6.71 6.49
N TYR A 108 -4.48 -6.56 7.68
CA TYR A 108 -5.03 -5.75 8.76
C TYR A 108 -4.05 -4.65 9.14
N TRP A 109 -4.59 -3.48 9.44
CA TRP A 109 -3.84 -2.36 10.00
C TRP A 109 -4.57 -1.84 11.23
N LEU A 110 -3.82 -1.40 12.24
CA LEU A 110 -4.39 -0.67 13.36
C LEU A 110 -4.70 0.76 12.92
N GLY A 111 -5.93 1.19 13.13
CA GLY A 111 -6.39 2.52 12.76
C GLY A 111 -7.20 3.19 13.85
N THR A 112 -7.26 4.52 13.79
CA THR A 112 -8.10 5.36 14.64
C THR A 112 -9.37 5.73 13.90
N VAL A 113 -10.52 5.66 14.57
CA VAL A 113 -11.83 6.04 14.02
C VAL A 113 -12.34 7.32 14.69
N ILE A 114 -13.23 8.03 14.02
CA ILE A 114 -13.99 9.14 14.62
C ILE A 114 -15.08 8.53 15.50
N SER A 115 -15.11 8.88 16.79
CA SER A 115 -16.19 8.57 17.72
C SER A 115 -17.37 9.53 17.55
#